data_AF-A0AAE6J069-F1
#
_entry.id   AF-A0AAE6J069-F1
#
_cell.length_a   1.000
_cell.length_b   1.000
_cell.length_c   1.000
_cell.angle_alpha   90.00
_cell.angle_beta   90.00
_cell.angle_gamma   90.00
#
_symmetry.space_group_name_H-M   'P 1'
#
loop_
_entity.id
_entity.type
_entity.pdbx_description
1 polymer ?
#
loop_
_entity_poly.entity_id
_entity_poly.type
_entity_poly.pdbx_seq_one_letter_code
_entity_poly.pdbx_strand_id
1 'polypeptide(L)'
;MRVLSKILLTCLVSSSVVYGADELTGDTKLACEAILCLSSSERPGECAPSLAKYFSITAKKVHETIRKRKNFLKLCPTDETAKVDQNYASLIDTLSEVGGGCDANTLNKNLEKRRVRIGESRIRQTQIRVNPNMPEYCVRLARHNYTNIKSIKYTCDTKFYDMASWNRGYELISINQATYNTLPSDKKEVQTNPEYTKCGDPDRSSYWQKLCRQNTPQYFFFEKKYFSKVCWVD
;
A
#
# COMPACT_ATOMS: atom_id res chain seq x y z
N MET A 1 -47.70 -59.84 -27.48
CA MET A 1 -47.24 -58.45 -27.21
C MET A 1 -48.38 -57.65 -26.61
N ARG A 2 -48.19 -57.13 -25.39
CA ARG A 2 -48.74 -55.87 -24.82
C ARG A 2 -48.63 -55.97 -23.29
N VAL A 3 -47.51 -55.48 -22.76
CA VAL A 3 -47.30 -55.33 -21.32
C VAL A 3 -47.72 -53.90 -20.97
N LEU A 4 -48.80 -53.74 -20.20
CA LEU A 4 -49.25 -52.43 -19.72
C LEU A 4 -48.53 -52.12 -18.40
N SER A 5 -47.53 -51.24 -18.50
CA SER A 5 -46.73 -50.71 -17.40
C SER A 5 -47.52 -49.65 -16.63
N LYS A 6 -47.68 -49.82 -15.31
CA LYS A 6 -48.26 -48.82 -14.41
C LYS A 6 -47.16 -47.85 -13.99
N ILE A 7 -47.24 -46.60 -14.46
CA ILE A 7 -46.34 -45.52 -14.07
C ILE A 7 -46.82 -44.95 -12.74
N LEU A 8 -46.00 -45.10 -11.69
CA LEU A 8 -46.20 -44.53 -10.36
C LEU A 8 -45.72 -43.07 -10.39
N LEU A 9 -46.64 -42.12 -10.21
CA LEU A 9 -46.32 -40.69 -10.13
C LEU A 9 -45.86 -40.36 -8.71
N THR A 10 -44.55 -40.26 -8.50
CA THR A 10 -43.94 -39.82 -7.24
C THR A 10 -43.89 -38.30 -7.17
N CYS A 11 -44.68 -37.71 -6.27
CA CYS A 11 -44.57 -36.29 -5.90
C CYS A 11 -43.24 -36.05 -5.17
N LEU A 12 -42.29 -35.40 -5.85
CA LEU A 12 -41.15 -34.74 -5.21
C LEU A 12 -41.67 -33.48 -4.51
N VAL A 13 -41.84 -33.56 -3.19
CA VAL A 13 -42.04 -32.37 -2.36
C VAL A 13 -40.67 -31.69 -2.24
N SER A 14 -40.45 -30.67 -3.06
CA SER A 14 -39.30 -29.78 -2.92
C SER A 14 -39.51 -28.91 -1.68
N SER A 15 -38.96 -29.32 -0.55
CA SER A 15 -38.81 -28.44 0.61
C SER A 15 -37.78 -27.36 0.26
N SER A 16 -38.25 -26.23 -0.25
CA SER A 16 -37.46 -25.01 -0.30
C SER A 16 -37.23 -24.58 1.15
N VAL A 17 -36.06 -24.90 1.70
CA VAL A 17 -35.61 -24.29 2.96
C VAL A 17 -35.36 -22.82 2.64
N VAL A 18 -36.36 -21.99 2.94
CA VAL A 18 -36.20 -20.54 3.00
C VAL A 18 -35.31 -20.28 4.20
N TYR A 19 -34.03 -19.99 3.97
CA TYR A 19 -33.22 -19.30 4.97
C TYR A 19 -33.93 -17.98 5.24
N GLY A 20 -34.58 -17.88 6.40
CA GLY A 20 -35.18 -16.64 6.85
C GLY A 20 -34.10 -15.56 6.81
N ALA A 21 -34.37 -14.48 6.07
CA ALA A 21 -33.66 -13.23 6.22
C ALA A 21 -34.05 -12.65 7.59
N ASP A 22 -33.57 -13.28 8.67
CA ASP A 22 -33.58 -12.67 9.98
C ASP A 22 -32.68 -11.44 9.85
N GLU A 23 -33.26 -10.25 9.99
CA GLU A 23 -32.54 -9.01 9.76
C GLU A 23 -31.40 -8.92 10.79
N LEU A 24 -30.17 -9.16 10.34
CA LEU A 24 -29.01 -9.03 11.20
C LEU A 24 -28.92 -7.57 11.65
N THR A 25 -28.78 -7.35 12.95
CA THR A 25 -28.67 -6.00 13.53
C THR A 25 -27.36 -5.82 14.30
N GLY A 26 -26.98 -4.56 14.52
CA GLY A 26 -25.82 -4.19 15.34
C GLY A 26 -24.49 -4.79 14.87
N ASP A 27 -23.67 -5.21 15.83
CA ASP A 27 -22.32 -5.74 15.57
C ASP A 27 -22.33 -7.05 14.77
N THR A 28 -23.41 -7.83 14.85
CA THR A 28 -23.59 -9.07 14.07
C THR A 28 -23.65 -8.77 12.58
N LYS A 29 -24.46 -7.78 12.18
CA LYS A 29 -24.55 -7.30 10.79
C LYS A 29 -23.20 -6.82 10.30
N LEU A 30 -22.57 -5.93 11.07
CA LEU A 30 -21.28 -5.33 10.71
C LEU A 30 -20.17 -6.39 10.61
N ALA A 31 -20.21 -7.45 11.41
CA ALA A 31 -19.25 -8.55 11.31
C ALA A 31 -19.37 -9.30 9.98
N CYS A 32 -20.59 -9.67 9.57
CA CYS A 32 -20.82 -10.34 8.29
C CYS A 32 -20.43 -9.46 7.09
N GLU A 33 -20.83 -8.19 7.11
CA GLU A 33 -20.46 -7.24 6.07
C GLU A 33 -18.94 -7.01 6.02
N ALA A 34 -18.27 -6.92 7.17
CA ALA A 34 -16.82 -6.79 7.21
C ALA A 34 -16.12 -8.00 6.58
N ILE A 35 -16.62 -9.23 6.78
CA ILE A 35 -16.08 -10.43 6.14
C ILE A 35 -16.15 -10.29 4.61
N LEU A 36 -17.32 -9.92 4.08
CA LEU A 36 -17.51 -9.74 2.64
C LEU A 36 -16.62 -8.61 2.08
N CYS A 37 -16.61 -7.46 2.76
CA CYS A 37 -15.86 -6.27 2.35
C CYS A 37 -14.33 -6.45 2.40
N LEU A 38 -13.83 -7.24 3.36
CA LEU A 38 -12.40 -7.53 3.46
C LEU A 38 -11.97 -8.66 2.49
N SER A 39 -12.91 -9.50 2.06
CA SER A 39 -12.68 -10.59 1.08
C SER A 39 -12.68 -10.10 -0.38
N SER A 40 -12.95 -8.81 -0.62
CA SER A 40 -12.99 -8.21 -1.96
C SER A 40 -11.94 -7.11 -2.12
N SER A 41 -11.41 -6.98 -3.33
CA SER A 41 -10.64 -5.80 -3.74
C SER A 41 -11.51 -4.56 -3.92
N GLU A 42 -12.81 -4.74 -4.18
CA GLU A 42 -13.76 -3.66 -4.37
C GLU A 42 -14.48 -3.35 -3.07
N ARG A 43 -14.40 -2.09 -2.65
CA ARG A 43 -14.99 -1.61 -1.40
C ARG A 43 -15.94 -0.45 -1.71
N PRO A 44 -17.21 -0.73 -2.03
CA PRO A 44 -18.21 0.30 -2.21
C PRO A 44 -18.39 1.11 -0.91
N GLY A 45 -19.02 2.27 -1.01
CA GLY A 45 -19.31 3.12 0.15
C GLY A 45 -20.08 2.39 1.26
N GLU A 46 -20.90 1.41 0.91
CA GLU A 46 -21.64 0.55 1.83
C GLU A 46 -20.74 -0.24 2.80
N CYS A 47 -19.48 -0.51 2.43
CA CYS A 47 -18.53 -1.17 3.31
C CYS A 47 -17.99 -0.25 4.42
N ALA A 48 -18.18 1.07 4.32
CA ALA A 48 -17.55 2.02 5.22
C ALA A 48 -17.91 1.81 6.70
N PRO A 49 -19.18 1.57 7.10
CA PRO A 49 -19.53 1.36 8.51
C PRO A 49 -18.89 0.09 9.09
N SER A 50 -18.95 -1.02 8.35
CA SER A 50 -18.47 -2.34 8.78
C SER A 50 -16.94 -2.35 8.86
N LEU A 51 -16.25 -1.73 7.90
CA LEU A 51 -14.80 -1.55 7.94
C LEU A 51 -14.38 -0.57 9.03
N ALA A 52 -15.11 0.53 9.25
CA ALA A 52 -14.83 1.46 10.34
C ALA A 52 -14.91 0.76 11.70
N LYS A 53 -15.95 -0.07 11.92
CA LYS A 53 -16.04 -0.89 13.12
C LYS A 53 -14.85 -1.85 13.23
N TYR A 54 -14.55 -2.61 12.18
CA TYR A 54 -13.42 -3.55 12.17
C TYR A 54 -12.08 -2.87 12.49
N PHE A 55 -11.77 -1.75 11.85
CA PHE A 55 -10.50 -1.03 12.05
C PHE A 55 -10.45 -0.24 13.36
N SER A 56 -11.60 0.11 13.97
CA SER A 56 -11.65 0.70 15.32
C SER A 56 -11.21 -0.27 16.41
N ILE A 57 -11.33 -1.59 16.16
CA ILE A 57 -10.89 -2.62 17.08
C ILE A 57 -9.37 -2.65 17.10
N THR A 58 -8.81 -2.12 18.19
CA THR A 58 -7.38 -2.01 18.43
C THR A 58 -7.02 -2.41 19.86
N ALA A 59 -5.77 -2.79 20.07
CA ALA A 59 -5.19 -3.06 21.36
C ALA A 59 -3.71 -2.64 21.37
N LYS A 60 -3.12 -2.52 22.56
CA LYS A 60 -1.70 -2.16 22.73
C LYS A 60 -0.75 -3.15 22.04
N LYS A 61 -1.12 -4.43 21.94
CA LYS A 61 -0.33 -5.50 21.32
C LYS A 61 -1.00 -5.98 20.03
N VAL A 62 -0.21 -6.32 19.02
CA VAL A 62 -0.72 -6.75 17.70
C VAL A 62 -1.53 -8.05 17.82
N HIS A 63 -1.03 -9.06 18.54
CA HIS A 63 -1.77 -10.32 18.74
C HIS A 63 -3.10 -10.12 19.47
N GLU A 64 -3.18 -9.13 20.38
CA GLU A 64 -4.43 -8.77 21.04
C GLU A 64 -5.44 -8.13 20.08
N THR A 65 -4.95 -7.29 19.17
CA THR A 65 -5.77 -6.68 18.11
C THR A 65 -6.33 -7.76 17.19
N ILE A 66 -5.48 -8.68 16.73
CA ILE A 66 -5.86 -9.84 15.89
C ILE A 66 -6.92 -10.68 16.61
N ARG A 67 -6.69 -11.04 17.88
CA ARG A 67 -7.66 -11.81 18.68
C ARG A 67 -9.02 -11.11 18.79
N LYS A 68 -9.05 -9.81 19.08
CA LYS A 68 -10.30 -9.05 19.17
C LYS A 68 -11.03 -8.95 17.84
N ARG A 69 -10.30 -8.73 16.74
CA ARG A 69 -10.87 -8.71 15.39
C ARG A 69 -11.43 -10.07 15.00
N LYS A 70 -10.71 -11.16 15.29
CA LYS A 70 -11.21 -12.53 15.13
C LYS A 70 -12.51 -12.75 15.90
N ASN A 71 -12.59 -12.28 17.15
CA ASN A 71 -13.81 -12.40 17.95
C ASN A 71 -14.98 -11.58 17.38
N PHE A 72 -14.72 -10.37 16.86
CA PHE A 72 -15.73 -9.57 16.17
C PHE A 72 -16.24 -10.26 14.91
N LEU A 73 -15.35 -10.77 14.05
CA LEU A 73 -15.74 -11.47 12.82
C LEU A 73 -16.57 -12.73 13.13
N LYS A 74 -16.28 -13.42 14.24
CA LYS A 74 -17.06 -14.57 14.73
C LYS A 74 -18.47 -14.24 15.20
N LEU A 75 -18.84 -12.96 15.33
CA LEU A 75 -20.23 -12.59 15.59
C LEU A 75 -21.12 -12.90 14.39
N CYS A 76 -20.57 -12.96 13.17
CA CYS A 76 -21.35 -13.34 12.00
C CYS A 76 -21.84 -14.80 12.15
N PRO A 77 -23.16 -15.04 12.18
CA PRO A 77 -23.68 -16.39 12.30
C PRO A 77 -23.28 -17.22 11.09
N THR A 78 -22.85 -18.44 11.36
CA THR A 78 -22.58 -19.45 10.34
C THR A 78 -23.35 -20.71 10.65
N ASP A 79 -23.79 -21.39 9.59
CA ASP A 79 -24.40 -22.70 9.72
C ASP A 79 -23.39 -23.72 10.27
N GLU A 80 -23.89 -24.80 10.86
CA GLU A 80 -23.02 -25.82 11.47
C GLU A 80 -21.99 -26.40 10.48
N THR A 81 -22.33 -26.47 9.19
CA THR A 81 -21.43 -26.89 8.12
C THR A 81 -20.26 -25.91 7.92
N ALA A 82 -20.52 -24.61 7.95
CA ALA A 82 -19.50 -23.56 7.84
C ALA A 82 -18.67 -23.40 9.12
N LYS A 83 -19.17 -23.83 10.29
CA LYS A 83 -18.39 -23.91 11.54
C LYS A 83 -17.30 -24.97 11.49
N VAL A 84 -17.51 -26.05 10.73
CA VAL A 84 -16.56 -27.17 10.57
C VAL A 84 -15.71 -27.02 9.31
N ASP A 85 -16.09 -26.12 8.39
CA ASP A 85 -15.27 -25.78 7.22
C ASP A 85 -13.97 -25.08 7.62
N GLN A 86 -12.87 -25.82 7.50
CA GLN A 86 -11.53 -25.33 7.76
C GLN A 86 -11.16 -24.15 6.85
N ASN A 87 -11.71 -24.07 5.63
CA ASN A 87 -11.45 -22.94 4.74
C ASN A 87 -12.10 -21.66 5.27
N TYR A 88 -13.32 -21.74 5.81
CA TYR A 88 -13.96 -20.56 6.41
C TYR A 88 -13.24 -20.14 7.69
N ALA A 89 -12.86 -21.08 8.55
CA ALA A 89 -12.05 -20.77 9.72
C ALA A 89 -10.71 -20.09 9.36
N SER A 90 -10.04 -20.59 8.32
CA SER A 90 -8.80 -20.01 7.76
C SER A 90 -9.03 -18.60 7.19
N LEU A 91 -10.19 -18.36 6.56
CA LEU A 91 -10.58 -17.04 6.09
C LEU A 91 -10.67 -16.07 7.27
N ILE A 92 -11.41 -16.41 8.32
CA ILE A 92 -11.57 -15.56 9.50
C ILE A 92 -10.22 -15.25 10.16
N ASP A 93 -9.31 -16.23 10.19
CA ASP A 93 -7.97 -16.04 10.72
C ASP A 93 -7.17 -15.06 9.86
N THR A 94 -7.16 -15.25 8.54
CA THR A 94 -6.50 -14.35 7.61
C THR A 94 -7.09 -12.93 7.67
N LEU A 95 -8.42 -12.83 7.72
CA LEU A 95 -9.14 -11.57 7.82
C LEU A 95 -8.84 -10.84 9.12
N SER A 96 -8.61 -11.54 10.23
CA SER A 96 -8.31 -10.91 11.52
C SER A 96 -6.96 -10.17 11.57
N GLU A 97 -6.07 -10.50 10.63
CA GLU A 97 -4.73 -9.90 10.50
C GLU A 97 -4.70 -8.67 9.57
N VAL A 98 -5.79 -8.39 8.85
CA VAL A 98 -5.83 -7.32 7.85
C VAL A 98 -5.57 -5.95 8.49
N GLY A 99 -4.41 -5.39 8.21
CA GLY A 99 -3.99 -4.07 8.70
C GLY A 99 -4.43 -2.90 7.82
N GLY A 100 -4.88 -3.18 6.59
CA GLY A 100 -5.28 -2.21 5.58
C GLY A 100 -5.66 -2.90 4.27
N GLY A 101 -6.04 -2.13 3.25
CA GLY A 101 -6.40 -2.65 1.94
C GLY A 101 -5.27 -3.33 1.16
N CYS A 102 -5.66 -4.28 0.30
CA CYS A 102 -4.81 -4.98 -0.68
C CYS A 102 -4.95 -4.41 -2.10
N ASP A 103 -5.44 -3.18 -2.22
CA ASP A 103 -5.58 -2.44 -3.47
C ASP A 103 -4.37 -1.53 -3.73
N ALA A 104 -4.15 -1.19 -5.01
CA ALA A 104 -3.05 -0.34 -5.45
C ALA A 104 -2.95 0.99 -4.68
N ASN A 105 -4.07 1.66 -4.40
CA ASN A 105 -4.08 2.94 -3.68
C ASN A 105 -3.57 2.79 -2.24
N THR A 106 -4.01 1.76 -1.52
CA THR A 106 -3.52 1.50 -0.17
C THR A 106 -2.03 1.13 -0.17
N LEU A 107 -1.61 0.27 -1.09
CA LEU A 107 -0.23 -0.24 -1.11
C LEU A 107 0.78 0.82 -1.55
N ASN A 108 0.41 1.73 -2.45
CA ASN A 108 1.26 2.87 -2.80
C ASN A 108 1.45 3.89 -1.67
N LYS A 109 0.61 3.84 -0.63
CA LYS A 109 0.78 4.62 0.60
C LYS A 109 1.62 3.89 1.65
N ASN A 110 1.91 2.60 1.45
CA ASN A 110 2.78 1.84 2.34
C ASN A 110 4.24 2.18 2.04
N LEU A 111 4.79 3.12 2.80
CA LEU A 111 6.15 3.61 2.60
C LEU A 111 7.13 2.92 3.54
N GLU A 112 8.20 2.40 2.97
CA GLU A 112 9.33 1.89 3.73
C GLU A 112 10.34 3.02 3.97
N LYS A 113 10.73 3.19 5.23
CA LYS A 113 11.70 4.21 5.65
C LYS A 113 12.85 3.57 6.38
N ARG A 114 14.07 4.01 6.07
CA ARG A 114 15.29 3.60 6.78
C ARG A 114 16.16 4.80 7.10
N ARG A 115 16.94 4.71 8.18
CA ARG A 115 17.95 5.70 8.53
C ARG A 115 19.33 5.18 8.16
N VAL A 116 20.05 5.92 7.33
CA VAL A 116 21.41 5.57 6.91
C VAL A 116 22.38 6.66 7.37
N ARG A 117 23.61 6.26 7.70
CA ARG A 117 24.71 7.19 7.98
C ARG A 117 25.32 7.61 6.65
N ILE A 118 25.57 8.91 6.46
CA ILE A 118 26.22 9.40 5.24
C ILE A 118 27.65 9.84 5.55
N GLY A 119 28.60 9.24 4.84
CA GLY A 119 30.03 9.49 4.97
C GLY A 119 30.56 9.20 6.38
N GLU A 120 31.58 9.95 6.77
CA GLU A 120 32.18 9.87 8.12
C GLU A 120 31.36 10.60 9.18
N SER A 121 30.37 11.40 8.77
CA SER A 121 29.55 12.19 9.67
C SER A 121 28.69 11.31 10.60
N ARG A 122 28.32 11.83 11.77
CA ARG A 122 27.30 11.21 12.63
C ARG A 122 25.87 11.52 12.17
N ILE A 123 25.71 12.22 11.04
CA ILE A 123 24.41 12.64 10.52
C ILE A 123 23.71 11.42 9.91
N ARG A 124 22.47 11.19 10.37
CA ARG A 124 21.59 10.15 9.83
C ARG A 124 20.62 10.80 8.86
N GLN A 125 20.59 10.31 7.63
CA GLN A 125 19.58 10.69 6.66
C GLN A 125 18.48 9.64 6.60
N THR A 126 17.24 10.10 6.49
CA THR A 126 16.10 9.22 6.23
C THR A 126 15.99 8.99 4.73
N GLN A 127 15.98 7.73 4.35
CA GLN A 127 15.67 7.28 3.00
C GLN A 127 14.29 6.63 2.97
N ILE A 128 13.62 6.71 1.83
CA ILE A 128 12.23 6.33 1.66
C ILE A 128 11.98 5.70 0.27
N ARG A 129 11.03 4.77 0.20
CA ARG A 129 10.46 4.21 -1.03
C ARG A 129 9.03 3.72 -0.79
N VAL A 130 8.29 3.41 -1.85
CA VAL A 130 7.11 2.54 -1.72
C VAL A 130 7.61 1.14 -1.36
N ASN A 131 6.97 0.49 -0.38
CA ASN A 131 7.37 -0.84 0.05
C ASN A 131 7.11 -1.85 -1.09
N PRO A 132 8.15 -2.53 -1.61
CA PRO A 132 7.99 -3.52 -2.68
C PRO A 132 7.43 -4.84 -2.19
N ASN A 133 7.34 -5.04 -0.87
CA ASN A 133 6.87 -6.28 -0.29
C ASN A 133 5.36 -6.19 -0.03
N MET A 134 4.61 -7.07 -0.69
CA MET A 134 3.20 -7.26 -0.41
C MET A 134 3.00 -7.72 1.03
N PRO A 135 2.08 -7.13 1.82
CA PRO A 135 1.73 -7.66 3.13
C PRO A 135 1.28 -9.12 3.02
N GLU A 136 1.72 -9.96 3.96
CA GLU A 136 1.49 -11.40 3.90
C GLU A 136 -0.01 -11.75 3.89
N TYR A 137 -0.83 -11.02 4.66
CA TYR A 137 -2.29 -11.19 4.64
C TYR A 137 -2.88 -10.93 3.23
N CYS A 138 -2.33 -10.00 2.45
CA CYS A 138 -2.79 -9.76 1.07
C CYS A 138 -2.43 -10.93 0.14
N VAL A 139 -1.26 -11.52 0.32
CA VAL A 139 -0.84 -12.72 -0.43
C VAL A 139 -1.75 -13.90 -0.10
N ARG A 140 -2.07 -14.10 1.19
CA ARG A 140 -2.98 -15.16 1.62
C ARG A 140 -4.40 -14.94 1.13
N LEU A 141 -4.93 -13.72 1.24
CA LEU A 141 -6.24 -13.40 0.68
C LEU A 141 -6.26 -13.65 -0.82
N ALA A 142 -5.31 -13.16 -1.61
CA ALA A 142 -5.28 -13.40 -3.06
C ALA A 142 -5.26 -14.88 -3.50
N ARG A 143 -4.91 -15.81 -2.59
CA ARG A 143 -4.92 -17.26 -2.84
C ARG A 143 -6.10 -17.98 -2.17
N HIS A 144 -6.94 -17.26 -1.42
CA HIS A 144 -7.99 -17.86 -0.61
C HIS A 144 -9.27 -18.09 -1.44
N ASN A 145 -9.85 -19.28 -1.32
CA ASN A 145 -11.01 -19.75 -2.09
C ASN A 145 -12.30 -18.91 -1.91
N TYR A 146 -12.34 -18.03 -0.91
CA TYR A 146 -13.52 -17.24 -0.54
C TYR A 146 -13.33 -15.74 -0.80
N THR A 147 -12.30 -15.39 -1.57
CA THR A 147 -11.96 -13.99 -1.80
C THR A 147 -11.83 -13.71 -3.29
N ASN A 148 -12.07 -12.45 -3.63
CA ASN A 148 -11.89 -11.92 -4.97
C ASN A 148 -10.94 -10.72 -4.90
N ILE A 149 -9.67 -11.01 -4.58
CA ILE A 149 -8.61 -10.01 -4.55
C ILE A 149 -7.94 -9.95 -5.93
N LYS A 150 -7.94 -8.77 -6.54
CA LYS A 150 -7.27 -8.49 -7.81
C LYS A 150 -5.77 -8.75 -7.67
N SER A 151 -5.20 -9.38 -8.69
CA SER A 151 -3.75 -9.51 -8.81
C SER A 151 -3.17 -8.16 -9.16
N ILE A 152 -2.24 -7.68 -8.34
CA ILE A 152 -1.56 -6.39 -8.53
C ILE A 152 -0.06 -6.60 -8.54
N LYS A 153 0.65 -5.78 -9.31
CA LYS A 153 2.08 -5.94 -9.58
C LYS A 153 2.87 -4.71 -9.17
N TYR A 154 4.06 -4.93 -8.65
CA TYR A 154 5.02 -3.86 -8.36
C TYR A 154 5.87 -3.57 -9.60
N THR A 155 5.91 -2.32 -10.05
CA THR A 155 6.58 -1.91 -11.31
C THR A 155 7.73 -0.91 -11.11
N CYS A 156 7.89 -0.35 -9.93
CA CYS A 156 8.99 0.58 -9.64
C CYS A 156 10.33 -0.14 -9.46
N ASP A 157 11.41 0.65 -9.48
CA ASP A 157 12.67 0.25 -8.88
C ASP A 157 12.49 0.07 -7.36
N THR A 158 13.31 -0.81 -6.77
CA THR A 158 13.43 -1.01 -5.32
C THR A 158 14.45 -0.07 -4.68
N LYS A 159 15.07 0.83 -5.45
CA LYS A 159 15.96 1.86 -4.91
C LYS A 159 15.28 2.71 -3.83
N PHE A 160 16.06 3.08 -2.83
CA PHE A 160 15.69 4.07 -1.82
C PHE A 160 16.08 5.48 -2.26
N TYR A 161 15.19 6.45 -2.04
CA TYR A 161 15.41 7.86 -2.30
C TYR A 161 15.66 8.62 -1.00
N ASP A 162 16.46 9.69 -1.04
CA ASP A 162 16.52 10.63 0.08
C ASP A 162 15.19 11.40 0.19
N MET A 163 14.91 11.92 1.39
CA MET A 163 13.64 12.60 1.69
C MET A 163 13.41 13.85 0.81
N ALA A 164 14.47 14.58 0.45
CA ALA A 164 14.32 15.78 -0.36
C ALA A 164 13.93 15.41 -1.79
N SER A 165 14.62 14.44 -2.40
CA SER A 165 14.28 13.92 -3.73
C SER A 165 12.89 13.29 -3.74
N TRP A 166 12.53 12.53 -2.69
CA TRP A 166 11.17 12.00 -2.53
C TRP A 166 10.11 13.11 -2.54
N ASN A 167 10.29 14.17 -1.76
CA ASN A 167 9.30 15.25 -1.70
C ASN A 167 9.13 15.95 -3.06
N ARG A 168 10.22 16.18 -3.79
CA ARG A 168 10.20 16.82 -5.12
C ARG A 168 9.68 15.90 -6.23
N GLY A 169 9.84 14.58 -6.12
CA GLY A 169 9.45 13.59 -7.13
C GLY A 169 10.50 13.35 -8.23
N TYR A 170 11.73 13.83 -8.05
CA TYR A 170 12.85 13.58 -8.95
C TYR A 170 14.19 13.68 -8.20
N GLU A 171 15.18 12.92 -8.69
CA GLU A 171 16.58 13.06 -8.29
C GLU A 171 17.27 14.14 -9.13
N LEU A 172 18.24 14.83 -8.54
CA LEU A 172 19.10 15.78 -9.25
C LEU A 172 20.42 15.10 -9.56
N ILE A 173 20.71 14.95 -10.85
CA ILE A 173 21.96 14.34 -11.32
C ILE A 173 22.85 15.47 -11.83
N SER A 174 24.03 15.62 -11.22
CA SER A 174 24.98 16.66 -11.61
C SER A 174 25.48 16.43 -13.04
N ILE A 175 25.44 17.48 -13.86
CA ILE A 175 25.87 17.48 -15.26
C ILE A 175 26.72 18.72 -15.55
N ASN A 176 27.43 18.72 -16.67
CA ASN A 176 28.14 19.91 -17.13
C ASN A 176 27.17 20.91 -17.81
N GLN A 177 27.62 22.15 -17.97
CA GLN A 177 26.82 23.22 -18.56
C GLN A 177 26.41 22.97 -20.01
N ALA A 178 27.28 22.34 -20.82
CA ALA A 178 26.96 22.05 -22.21
C ALA A 178 25.77 21.08 -22.31
N THR A 179 25.76 20.01 -21.51
CA THR A 179 24.64 19.08 -21.39
C THR A 179 23.39 19.76 -20.85
N TYR A 180 23.52 20.65 -19.86
CA TYR A 180 22.39 21.40 -19.33
C TYR A 180 21.70 22.28 -20.39
N ASN A 181 22.50 22.91 -21.25
CA ASN A 181 22.00 23.80 -22.29
C ASN A 181 21.18 23.05 -23.35
N THR A 182 21.44 21.75 -23.57
CA THR A 182 20.67 20.94 -24.53
C THR A 182 19.39 20.34 -23.94
N LEU A 183 19.23 20.32 -22.62
CA LEU A 183 18.05 19.75 -21.98
C LEU A 183 16.81 20.66 -22.06
N PRO A 184 15.61 20.07 -22.17
CA PRO A 184 14.34 20.77 -21.96
C PRO A 184 14.23 21.43 -20.58
N SER A 185 13.48 22.53 -20.47
CA SER A 185 13.31 23.29 -19.23
C SER A 185 12.69 22.48 -18.08
N ASP A 186 11.77 21.56 -18.40
CA ASP A 186 11.11 20.66 -17.44
C ASP A 186 12.05 19.57 -16.89
N LYS A 187 13.14 19.28 -17.59
CA LYS A 187 14.12 18.25 -17.26
C LYS A 187 15.40 18.76 -16.64
N LYS A 188 15.53 20.07 -16.41
CA LYS A 188 16.78 20.66 -15.91
C LYS A 188 16.56 21.58 -14.72
N GLU A 189 17.60 21.70 -13.90
CA GLU A 189 17.65 22.60 -12.75
C GLU A 189 19.04 23.23 -12.62
N VAL A 190 19.09 24.50 -12.24
CA VAL A 190 20.33 25.17 -11.89
C VAL A 190 20.22 25.63 -10.44
N GLN A 191 21.29 25.44 -9.67
CA GLN A 191 21.37 25.92 -8.30
C GLN A 191 22.63 26.77 -8.14
N THR A 192 22.55 27.80 -7.30
CA THR A 192 23.73 28.59 -6.93
C THR A 192 24.69 27.74 -6.13
N ASN A 193 25.98 27.78 -6.45
CA ASN A 193 27.00 27.16 -5.63
C ASN A 193 27.19 27.98 -4.35
N PRO A 194 26.87 27.46 -3.15
CA PRO A 194 27.03 28.21 -1.91
C PRO A 194 28.48 28.63 -1.66
N GLU A 195 29.46 27.82 -2.08
CA GLU A 195 30.88 28.16 -1.93
C GLU A 195 31.28 29.38 -2.76
N TYR A 196 30.61 29.64 -3.89
CA TYR A 196 30.87 30.83 -4.69
C TYR A 196 30.50 32.12 -3.94
N THR A 197 29.44 32.10 -3.14
CA THR A 197 29.03 33.29 -2.37
C THR A 197 30.10 33.71 -1.35
N LYS A 198 30.86 32.73 -0.82
CA LYS A 198 31.99 32.99 0.09
C LYS A 198 33.16 33.69 -0.60
N CYS A 199 33.25 33.65 -1.94
CA CYS A 199 34.25 34.41 -2.68
C CYS A 199 34.03 35.93 -2.63
N GLY A 200 32.90 36.40 -2.08
CA GLY A 200 32.60 37.81 -1.86
C GLY A 200 32.89 38.32 -0.45
N ASP A 201 33.56 37.52 0.38
CA ASP A 201 33.88 37.86 1.78
C ASP A 201 34.72 39.16 1.88
N PRO A 202 34.19 40.23 2.51
CA PRO A 202 34.88 41.51 2.60
C PRO A 202 36.15 41.48 3.46
N ASP A 203 36.29 40.48 4.34
CA ASP A 203 37.48 40.32 5.19
C ASP A 203 38.66 39.69 4.45
N ARG A 204 38.45 39.25 3.20
CA ARG A 204 39.48 38.62 2.34
C ARG A 204 40.11 39.63 1.39
N SER A 205 41.38 39.40 1.05
CA SER A 205 42.09 40.25 0.09
C SER A 205 41.47 40.17 -1.31
N SER A 206 41.57 41.24 -2.07
CA SER A 206 41.09 41.32 -3.46
C SER A 206 41.69 40.21 -4.35
N TYR A 207 42.97 39.87 -4.12
CA TYR A 207 43.64 38.77 -4.80
C TYR A 207 42.99 37.41 -4.49
N TRP A 208 42.70 37.14 -3.21
CA TRP A 208 42.03 35.92 -2.79
C TRP A 208 40.62 35.82 -3.40
N GLN A 209 39.84 36.90 -3.35
CA GLN A 209 38.49 36.93 -3.93
C GLN A 209 38.51 36.63 -5.44
N LYS A 210 39.46 37.22 -6.18
CA LYS A 210 39.66 36.97 -7.61
C LYS A 210 39.99 35.50 -7.89
N LEU A 211 40.96 34.94 -7.17
CA LEU A 211 41.34 33.53 -7.32
C LEU A 211 40.18 32.58 -6.95
N CYS A 212 39.43 32.89 -5.89
CA CYS A 212 38.27 32.10 -5.47
C CYS A 212 37.23 32.02 -6.59
N ARG A 213 36.87 33.17 -7.19
CA ARG A 213 35.90 33.23 -8.30
C ARG A 213 36.38 32.55 -9.58
N GLN A 214 37.69 32.50 -9.83
CA GLN A 214 38.26 31.81 -10.99
C GLN A 214 38.20 30.28 -10.86
N ASN A 215 38.34 29.76 -9.64
CA ASN A 215 38.41 28.31 -9.39
C ASN A 215 37.09 27.72 -8.90
N THR A 216 36.14 28.56 -8.49
CA THR A 216 34.84 28.11 -7.96
C THR A 216 33.76 28.41 -8.99
N PRO A 217 33.03 27.41 -9.51
CA PRO A 217 31.92 27.65 -10.42
C PRO A 217 30.78 28.36 -9.66
N GLN A 218 30.14 29.33 -10.29
CA GLN A 218 29.02 30.07 -9.70
C GLN A 218 27.75 29.21 -9.54
N TYR A 219 27.56 28.24 -10.43
CA TYR A 219 26.36 27.42 -10.49
C TYR A 219 26.68 25.94 -10.58
N PHE A 220 25.78 25.13 -10.04
CA PHE A 220 25.69 23.70 -10.32
C PHE A 220 24.53 23.44 -11.27
N PHE A 221 24.76 22.61 -12.28
CA PHE A 221 23.78 22.24 -13.27
C PHE A 221 23.34 20.80 -13.07
N PHE A 222 22.03 20.56 -13.16
CA PHE A 222 21.45 19.25 -12.89
C PHE A 222 20.45 18.83 -13.95
N GLU A 223 20.42 17.54 -14.24
CA GLU A 223 19.31 16.85 -14.89
C GLU A 223 18.33 16.34 -13.82
N LYS A 224 17.04 16.55 -14.06
CA LYS A 224 15.95 16.02 -13.24
C LYS A 224 15.60 14.62 -13.70
N LYS A 225 15.90 13.61 -12.88
CA LYS A 225 15.49 12.23 -13.11
C LYS A 225 14.23 11.92 -12.30
N TYR A 226 13.08 12.01 -12.94
CA TYR A 226 11.79 11.70 -12.34
C TYR A 226 11.66 10.20 -12.03
N PHE A 227 10.93 9.90 -10.97
CA PHE A 227 10.58 8.53 -10.60
C PHE A 227 9.11 8.46 -10.18
N SER A 228 8.51 7.29 -10.40
CA SER A 228 7.13 7.05 -10.00
C SER A 228 7.02 6.86 -8.48
N LYS A 229 5.93 7.37 -7.90
CA LYS A 229 5.48 7.02 -6.54
C LYS A 229 4.27 6.07 -6.57
N VAL A 230 3.80 5.72 -7.76
CA VAL A 230 2.76 4.74 -8.02
C VAL A 230 3.46 3.50 -8.55
N CYS A 231 3.68 2.53 -7.66
CA CYS A 231 4.47 1.35 -7.91
C CYS A 231 3.64 0.08 -7.98
N TRP A 232 2.58 -0.02 -7.17
CA TRP A 232 1.57 -1.06 -7.25
C TRP A 232 0.51 -0.67 -8.27
N VAL A 233 0.30 -1.50 -9.28
CA VAL A 233 -0.68 -1.30 -10.36
C VAL A 233 -1.47 -2.59 -10.60
N ASP A 234 -2.73 -2.44 -11.02
CA ASP A 234 -3.62 -3.53 -11.43
C ASP A 234 -3.25 -4.07 -12.83
#